data_AF-A0A927Z2N4-F1
#
_entry.id   AF-A0A927Z2N4-F1
#
_cell.length_a   1.000
_cell.length_b   1.000
_cell.length_c   1.000
_cell.angle_alpha   90.00
_cell.angle_beta   90.00
_cell.angle_gamma   90.00
#
_symmetry.space_group_name_H-M   'P 1'
#
loop_
_entity.id
_entity.type
_entity.pdbx_description
1 polymer ?
#
loop_
_entity_poly.entity_id
_entity_poly.type
_entity_poly.pdbx_seq_one_letter_code
_entity_poly.pdbx_strand_id
1 'polypeptide(L)'
;MGLSILLCKQVIVMFLLLLTGFVLYKKKIVSDDGKKQITNIVLYVVTPCLIISTYQMDYDSETAKNIVLGLIMSATGITLSIIVANIVRIKAKKESLATERFAMTFSNCGFMGIPLINSVFAEIGVLYCTTYVTMFNLFCWTYGIMLMDSNKEKRKKTLAERIKPLCTTTIFAIIAGLVMYFSGIKLPKTINTTVDYIASMNTPLAMIVSGIYIAQSDILAAFKKLRVYFLTFIKCLIIPLIYMLCIIPLPLDYTLRMSMLICMSCPTAANTMLFANRFGGDEKQGSYVFTLTTLISVATIPLVVFIAGFFIK
;
A
#
# COMPACT_ATOMS: atom_id res chain seq x y z
N MET A 1 -9.28 -14.87 16.88
CA MET A 1 -10.29 -13.89 17.36
C MET A 1 -9.66 -12.60 17.92
N GLY A 2 -8.53 -12.65 18.63
CA GLY A 2 -7.86 -11.43 19.15
C GLY A 2 -7.33 -10.47 18.06
N LEU A 3 -6.67 -11.02 17.03
CA LEU A 3 -6.04 -10.21 15.96
C LEU A 3 -7.06 -9.35 15.18
N SER A 4 -8.22 -9.90 14.83
CA SER A 4 -9.27 -9.16 14.11
C SER A 4 -9.86 -8.02 14.95
N ILE A 5 -9.96 -8.19 16.28
CA ILE A 5 -10.42 -7.14 17.19
C ILE A 5 -9.37 -6.02 17.30
N LEU A 6 -8.08 -6.37 17.42
CA LEU A 6 -6.99 -5.41 17.42
C LEU A 6 -6.98 -4.58 16.12
N LEU A 7 -7.10 -5.25 14.96
CA LEU A 7 -7.19 -4.56 13.68
C LEU A 7 -8.43 -3.68 13.58
N CYS A 8 -9.59 -4.10 14.08
CA CYS A 8 -10.78 -3.26 14.11
C CYS A 8 -10.56 -1.97 14.89
N LYS A 9 -9.96 -2.05 16.09
CA LYS A 9 -9.59 -0.87 16.88
C LYS A 9 -8.60 0.03 16.13
N GLN A 10 -7.57 -0.56 15.54
CA GLN A 10 -6.56 0.20 14.80
C GLN A 10 -7.15 0.90 13.58
N VAL A 11 -8.00 0.22 12.83
CA VAL A 11 -8.73 0.78 11.69
C VAL A 11 -9.57 1.99 12.13
N ILE A 12 -10.25 1.92 13.28
CA ILE A 12 -11.01 3.06 13.81
C ILE A 12 -10.08 4.25 14.10
N VAL A 13 -8.94 4.02 14.75
CA VAL A 13 -7.94 5.07 15.00
C VAL A 13 -7.46 5.70 13.69
N MET A 14 -7.13 4.88 12.70
CA MET A 14 -6.73 5.33 11.37
C MET A 14 -7.82 6.15 10.69
N PHE A 15 -9.08 5.76 10.84
CA PHE A 15 -10.23 6.49 10.30
C PHE A 15 -10.42 7.85 10.98
N LEU A 16 -10.21 7.96 12.29
CA LEU A 16 -10.26 9.26 13.00
C LEU A 16 -9.15 10.20 12.54
N LEU A 17 -7.94 9.68 12.31
CA LEU A 17 -6.82 10.45 11.73
C LEU A 17 -7.13 10.87 10.29
N LEU A 18 -7.74 9.99 9.51
CA LEU A 18 -8.24 10.29 8.17
C LEU A 18 -9.28 11.40 8.19
N LEU A 19 -10.28 11.33 9.08
CA LEU A 19 -11.29 12.37 9.24
C LEU A 19 -10.66 13.71 9.60
N THR A 20 -9.60 13.72 10.39
CA THR A 20 -8.84 14.94 10.70
C THR A 20 -8.31 15.59 9.42
N GLY A 21 -7.62 14.82 8.56
CA GLY A 21 -7.16 15.32 7.26
C GLY A 21 -8.30 15.79 6.34
N PHE A 22 -9.41 15.06 6.35
CA PHE A 22 -10.61 15.46 5.60
C PHE A 22 -11.14 16.83 6.03
N VAL A 23 -11.29 17.04 7.35
CA VAL A 23 -11.78 18.29 7.92
C VAL A 23 -10.80 19.44 7.67
N LEU A 24 -9.49 19.21 7.82
CA LEU A 24 -8.47 20.22 7.55
C LEU A 24 -8.54 20.72 6.10
N TYR A 25 -8.75 19.83 5.14
CA TYR A 25 -8.91 20.20 3.74
C TYR A 25 -10.24 20.93 3.48
N LYS A 26 -11.36 20.41 3.98
CA LYS A 26 -12.68 21.05 3.77
C LYS A 26 -12.78 22.44 4.42
N LYS A 27 -12.11 22.65 5.55
CA LYS A 27 -11.98 23.96 6.20
C LYS A 27 -10.95 24.88 5.53
N LYS A 28 -10.30 24.43 4.44
CA LYS A 28 -9.25 25.15 3.72
C LYS A 28 -8.03 25.51 4.59
N ILE A 29 -7.82 24.79 5.69
CA ILE A 29 -6.60 24.92 6.52
C ILE A 29 -5.42 24.33 5.73
N VAL A 30 -5.66 23.26 4.98
CA VAL A 30 -4.71 22.68 4.04
C VAL A 30 -5.19 22.92 2.61
N SER A 31 -4.37 23.57 1.79
CA SER A 31 -4.62 23.80 0.36
C SER A 31 -4.14 22.61 -0.49
N ASP A 32 -4.36 22.68 -1.80
CA ASP A 32 -3.81 21.71 -2.76
C ASP A 32 -2.27 21.65 -2.75
N ASP A 33 -1.61 22.77 -2.49
CA ASP A 33 -0.15 22.80 -2.36
C ASP A 33 0.29 22.27 -1.00
N GLY A 34 -0.42 22.59 0.07
CA GLY A 34 -0.19 22.00 1.39
C GLY A 34 -0.30 20.47 1.35
N LYS A 35 -1.29 19.93 0.62
CA LYS A 35 -1.39 18.49 0.35
C LYS A 35 -0.11 17.93 -0.29
N LYS A 36 0.37 18.54 -1.38
CA LYS A 36 1.59 18.08 -2.07
C LYS A 36 2.79 18.11 -1.13
N GLN A 37 2.93 19.17 -0.35
CA GLN A 37 4.03 19.33 0.61
C GLN A 37 4.00 18.25 1.71
N ILE A 38 2.85 18.00 2.32
CA ILE A 38 2.70 16.96 3.35
C ILE A 38 2.95 15.57 2.74
N THR A 39 2.38 15.27 1.56
CA THR A 39 2.65 14.01 0.85
C THR A 39 4.14 13.84 0.56
N ASN A 40 4.84 14.90 0.14
CA ASN A 40 6.28 14.86 -0.09
C ASN A 40 7.08 14.59 1.18
N ILE A 41 6.71 15.21 2.32
CA ILE A 41 7.33 14.91 3.62
C ILE A 41 7.17 13.43 3.96
N VAL A 42 5.95 12.89 3.78
CA VAL A 42 5.69 11.47 4.06
C VAL A 42 6.55 10.56 3.18
N LEU A 43 6.60 10.81 1.87
CA LEU A 43 7.26 9.93 0.91
C LEU A 43 8.80 10.06 0.90
N TYR A 44 9.33 11.27 1.06
CA TYR A 44 10.76 11.56 0.90
C TYR A 44 11.53 11.55 2.22
N VAL A 45 10.86 11.70 3.36
CA VAL A 45 11.54 11.78 4.67
C VAL A 45 11.03 10.70 5.62
N VAL A 46 9.72 10.70 5.89
CA VAL A 46 9.13 9.85 6.93
C VAL A 46 9.19 8.36 6.57
N THR A 47 8.79 8.00 5.35
CA THR A 47 8.79 6.60 4.89
C THR A 47 10.22 6.04 4.83
N PRO A 48 11.23 6.75 4.27
CA PRO A 48 12.63 6.33 4.37
C PRO A 48 13.12 6.11 5.80
N CYS A 49 12.82 7.04 6.73
CA CYS A 49 13.23 6.91 8.12
C CYS A 49 12.57 5.69 8.79
N LEU A 50 11.28 5.46 8.54
CA LEU A 50 10.58 4.28 9.02
C LEU A 50 11.22 2.97 8.55
N ILE A 51 11.57 2.91 7.27
CA ILE A 51 12.23 1.74 6.69
C ILE A 51 13.59 1.54 7.37
N ILE A 52 14.43 2.57 7.43
CA ILE A 52 15.76 2.49 8.05
C ILE A 52 15.64 2.04 9.52
N SER A 53 14.77 2.69 10.31
CA SER A 53 14.50 2.33 11.71
C SER A 53 14.12 0.86 11.86
N THR A 54 13.23 0.35 11.00
CA THR A 54 12.80 -1.06 11.01
C THR A 54 13.94 -2.04 10.72
N TYR A 55 14.92 -1.66 9.89
CA TYR A 55 16.08 -2.49 9.59
C TYR A 55 17.20 -2.42 10.65
N GLN A 56 17.02 -1.65 11.74
CA GLN A 56 17.94 -1.61 12.88
C GLN A 56 17.78 -2.79 13.85
N MET A 57 16.94 -3.76 13.52
CA MET A 57 16.84 -5.03 14.23
C MET A 57 18.14 -5.85 14.14
N ASP A 58 18.38 -6.71 15.12
CA ASP A 58 19.52 -7.63 15.09
C ASP A 58 19.32 -8.72 14.05
N TYR A 59 20.44 -9.14 13.45
CA TYR A 59 20.40 -10.18 12.43
C TYR A 59 19.91 -11.49 13.03
N ASP A 60 18.86 -12.02 12.41
CA ASP A 60 18.37 -13.37 12.64
C ASP A 60 18.20 -14.10 11.30
N SER A 61 18.62 -15.37 11.29
CA SER A 61 18.65 -16.21 10.10
C SER A 61 17.24 -16.58 9.61
N GLU A 62 16.29 -16.76 10.53
CA GLU A 62 14.90 -17.04 10.19
C GLU A 62 14.24 -15.81 9.59
N THR A 63 14.49 -14.64 10.17
CA THR A 63 14.05 -13.35 9.66
C THR A 63 14.63 -13.06 8.27
N ALA A 64 15.91 -13.34 8.04
CA ALA A 64 16.53 -13.20 6.72
C ALA A 64 15.86 -14.10 5.66
N LYS A 65 15.57 -15.36 6.01
CA LYS A 65 14.81 -16.29 5.16
C LYS A 65 13.40 -15.73 4.88
N ASN A 66 12.73 -15.20 5.89
CA ASN A 66 11.39 -14.63 5.77
C ASN A 66 11.36 -13.35 4.92
N ILE A 67 12.43 -12.55 4.89
CA ILE A 67 12.55 -11.42 3.95
C ILE A 67 12.53 -11.92 2.50
N VAL A 68 13.30 -12.97 2.18
CA VAL A 68 13.33 -13.54 0.82
C VAL A 68 11.97 -14.15 0.45
N LEU A 69 11.37 -14.92 1.36
CA LEU A 69 10.02 -15.46 1.16
C LEU A 69 8.98 -14.34 1.01
N GLY A 70 9.10 -13.26 1.76
CA GLY A 70 8.23 -12.09 1.66
C GLY A 70 8.30 -11.42 0.30
N LEU A 71 9.49 -11.29 -0.29
CA LEU A 71 9.64 -10.78 -1.67
C LEU A 71 8.91 -11.68 -2.68
N ILE A 72 9.08 -13.00 -2.57
CA ILE A 72 8.40 -13.97 -3.44
C ILE A 72 6.88 -13.88 -3.25
N MET A 73 6.40 -13.92 -2.02
CA MET A 73 4.98 -13.83 -1.66
C MET A 73 4.32 -12.52 -2.10
N SER A 74 5.08 -11.42 -2.05
CA SER A 74 4.62 -10.11 -2.51
C SER A 74 4.49 -10.09 -4.03
N ALA A 75 5.50 -10.61 -4.74
CA ALA A 75 5.47 -10.72 -6.19
C ALA A 75 4.31 -11.63 -6.67
N THR A 76 4.09 -12.77 -6.01
CA THR A 76 2.97 -13.67 -6.34
C THR A 76 1.62 -13.02 -6.04
N GLY A 77 1.47 -12.32 -4.92
CA GLY A 77 0.23 -11.62 -4.57
C GLY A 77 -0.12 -10.49 -5.55
N ILE A 78 0.86 -9.68 -5.95
CA ILE A 78 0.65 -8.63 -6.96
C ILE A 78 0.35 -9.28 -8.32
N THR A 79 1.08 -10.32 -8.72
CA THR A 79 0.83 -11.04 -9.98
C THR A 79 -0.56 -11.67 -10.01
N LEU A 80 -1.01 -12.26 -8.90
CA LEU A 80 -2.37 -12.77 -8.74
C LEU A 80 -3.40 -11.64 -8.93
N SER A 81 -3.16 -10.48 -8.32
CA SER A 81 -4.05 -9.32 -8.47
C SER A 81 -4.11 -8.84 -9.93
N ILE A 82 -2.98 -8.87 -10.64
CA ILE A 82 -2.92 -8.59 -12.09
C ILE A 82 -3.76 -9.59 -12.86
N ILE A 83 -3.61 -10.89 -12.59
CA ILE A 83 -4.37 -11.96 -13.27
C ILE A 83 -5.87 -11.75 -13.05
N VAL A 84 -6.31 -11.59 -11.80
CA VAL A 84 -7.71 -11.34 -11.46
C VAL A 84 -8.22 -10.08 -12.17
N ALA A 85 -7.48 -8.97 -12.11
CA ALA A 85 -7.85 -7.72 -12.76
C ALA A 85 -8.00 -7.84 -14.29
N ASN A 86 -7.25 -8.74 -14.94
CA ASN A 86 -7.35 -8.98 -16.38
C ASN A 86 -8.46 -9.96 -16.77
N ILE A 87 -8.76 -10.96 -15.93
CA ILE A 87 -9.83 -11.94 -16.16
C ILE A 87 -11.21 -11.31 -15.95
N VAL A 88 -11.35 -10.41 -14.97
CA VAL A 88 -12.60 -9.70 -14.71
C VAL A 88 -13.00 -8.90 -15.96
N ARG A 89 -14.09 -9.33 -16.60
CA ARG A 89 -14.61 -8.69 -17.82
C ARG A 89 -15.33 -7.39 -17.47
N ILE A 90 -14.64 -6.28 -17.66
CA ILE A 90 -15.22 -4.94 -17.43
C ILE A 90 -15.47 -4.28 -18.79
N LYS A 91 -16.73 -3.99 -19.11
CA LYS A 91 -17.09 -3.18 -20.28
C LYS A 91 -16.83 -1.70 -19.97
N ALA A 92 -15.84 -1.11 -20.63
CA ALA A 92 -15.28 0.18 -20.26
C ALA A 92 -14.66 0.89 -21.46
N LYS A 93 -14.59 2.24 -21.40
CA LYS A 93 -13.60 2.96 -22.20
C LYS A 93 -12.19 2.52 -21.77
N LYS A 94 -11.24 2.52 -22.70
CA LYS A 94 -9.87 2.02 -22.48
C LYS A 94 -9.18 2.68 -21.29
N GLU A 95 -9.32 3.99 -21.13
CA GLU A 95 -8.71 4.78 -20.05
C GLU A 95 -9.26 4.41 -18.66
N SER A 96 -10.59 4.29 -18.54
CA SER A 96 -11.22 3.82 -17.32
C SER A 96 -10.85 2.36 -17.03
N LEU A 97 -10.75 1.49 -18.04
CA LEU A 97 -10.34 0.10 -17.85
C LEU A 97 -8.93 -0.01 -17.27
N ALA A 98 -7.97 0.74 -17.83
CA ALA A 98 -6.60 0.77 -17.34
C ALA A 98 -6.54 1.23 -15.89
N THR A 99 -7.29 2.28 -15.56
CA THR A 99 -7.35 2.82 -14.20
C THR A 99 -7.96 1.84 -13.21
N GLU A 100 -9.04 1.15 -13.59
CA GLU A 100 -9.69 0.16 -12.73
C GLU A 100 -8.85 -1.09 -12.51
N ARG A 101 -8.15 -1.56 -13.55
CA ARG A 101 -7.19 -2.66 -13.43
C ARG A 101 -6.04 -2.30 -12.50
N PHE A 102 -5.52 -1.07 -12.62
CA PHE A 102 -4.51 -0.56 -11.71
C PHE A 102 -5.06 -0.52 -10.28
N ALA A 103 -6.27 0.01 -10.10
CA ALA A 103 -6.93 0.13 -8.80
C ALA A 103 -7.16 -1.22 -8.11
N MET A 104 -7.50 -2.26 -8.88
CA MET A 104 -7.64 -3.63 -8.36
C MET A 104 -6.30 -4.29 -8.06
N THR A 105 -5.23 -3.92 -8.78
CA THR A 105 -3.90 -4.54 -8.64
C THR A 105 -3.14 -4.01 -7.43
N PHE A 106 -3.13 -2.69 -7.26
CA PHE A 106 -2.22 -2.01 -6.35
C PHE A 106 -2.94 -1.60 -5.07
N SER A 107 -2.51 -2.14 -3.94
CA SER A 107 -3.07 -1.82 -2.62
C SER A 107 -2.34 -0.67 -1.94
N ASN A 108 -3.01 0.02 -1.03
CA ASN A 108 -2.46 1.09 -0.20
C ASN A 108 -1.60 0.54 0.94
N CYS A 109 -0.61 -0.29 0.62
CA CYS A 109 0.27 -0.93 1.59
C CYS A 109 1.13 0.07 2.38
N GLY A 110 1.59 1.15 1.74
CA GLY A 110 2.43 2.16 2.40
C GLY A 110 1.66 2.98 3.45
N PHE A 111 0.52 3.56 3.08
CA PHE A 111 -0.23 4.41 4.00
C PHE A 111 -1.14 3.61 4.93
N MET A 112 -1.76 2.52 4.47
CA MET A 112 -2.68 1.73 5.29
C MET A 112 -2.07 0.42 5.81
N GLY A 113 -1.30 -0.29 5.00
CA GLY A 113 -0.70 -1.57 5.40
C GLY A 113 0.30 -1.46 6.53
N ILE A 114 1.28 -0.55 6.42
CA ILE A 114 2.33 -0.39 7.42
C ILE A 114 1.75 -0.08 8.81
N PRO A 115 0.84 0.90 9.00
CA PRO A 115 0.28 1.17 10.34
C PRO A 115 -0.54 0.03 10.93
N LEU A 116 -1.27 -0.72 10.10
CA LEU A 116 -2.05 -1.86 10.56
C LEU A 116 -1.12 -2.95 11.06
N ILE A 117 -0.10 -3.29 10.27
CA ILE A 117 0.86 -4.34 10.60
C ILE A 117 1.69 -3.95 11.83
N ASN A 118 2.15 -2.70 11.91
CA ASN A 118 2.90 -2.21 13.08
C ASN A 118 2.09 -2.35 14.37
N SER A 119 0.77 -2.11 14.32
CA SER A 119 -0.09 -2.20 15.51
C SER A 119 -0.26 -3.61 16.07
N VAL A 120 -0.04 -4.64 15.26
CA VAL A 120 -0.26 -6.05 15.64
C VAL A 120 1.00 -6.87 15.73
N PHE A 121 2.02 -6.53 14.93
CA PHE A 121 3.26 -7.29 14.78
C PHE A 121 4.52 -6.43 14.99
N ALA A 122 4.37 -5.15 15.37
CA ALA A 122 5.47 -4.23 15.62
C ALA A 122 6.50 -4.20 14.46
N GLU A 123 7.77 -4.00 14.79
CA GLU A 123 8.87 -3.82 13.84
C GLU A 123 9.05 -5.03 12.91
N ILE A 124 8.95 -6.26 13.42
CA ILE A 124 9.13 -7.47 12.59
C ILE A 124 8.06 -7.58 11.49
N GLY A 125 6.81 -7.20 11.80
CA GLY A 125 5.76 -7.12 10.80
C GLY A 125 6.03 -6.04 9.77
N VAL A 126 6.48 -4.85 10.21
CA VAL A 126 6.82 -3.74 9.30
C VAL A 126 7.97 -4.15 8.38
N LEU A 127 8.95 -4.90 8.89
CA LEU A 127 10.07 -5.44 8.12
C LEU A 127 9.58 -6.34 6.99
N TYR A 128 8.62 -7.21 7.27
CA TYR A 128 8.00 -8.02 6.22
C TYR A 128 7.12 -7.17 5.30
N CYS A 129 6.43 -6.15 5.81
CA CYS A 129 5.67 -5.22 4.97
C CYS A 129 6.55 -4.48 3.95
N THR A 130 7.80 -4.15 4.28
CA THR A 130 8.72 -3.48 3.34
C THR A 130 9.03 -4.35 2.12
N THR A 131 9.01 -5.68 2.23
CA THR A 131 9.17 -6.58 1.05
C THR A 131 8.00 -6.40 0.09
N TYR A 132 6.79 -6.21 0.62
CA TYR A 132 5.60 -5.90 -0.18
C TYR A 132 5.71 -4.53 -0.82
N VAL A 133 6.14 -3.51 -0.07
CA VAL A 133 6.36 -2.16 -0.60
C VAL A 133 7.43 -2.15 -1.70
N THR A 134 8.46 -2.99 -1.59
CA THR A 134 9.51 -3.17 -2.60
C THR A 134 8.91 -3.67 -3.91
N MET A 135 8.18 -4.80 -3.85
CA MET A 135 7.54 -5.39 -5.02
C MET A 135 6.43 -4.51 -5.57
N PHE A 136 5.67 -3.83 -4.70
CA PHE A 136 4.70 -2.83 -5.08
C PHE A 136 5.36 -1.75 -5.94
N ASN A 137 6.48 -1.16 -5.50
CA ASN A 137 7.16 -0.13 -6.28
C ASN A 137 7.68 -0.68 -7.61
N LEU A 138 8.31 -1.86 -7.59
CA LEU A 138 8.81 -2.49 -8.80
C LEU A 138 7.70 -2.67 -9.85
N PHE A 139 6.57 -3.27 -9.47
CA PHE A 139 5.44 -3.51 -10.37
C PHE A 139 4.69 -2.23 -10.73
N CYS A 140 4.50 -1.30 -9.79
CA CYS A 140 3.78 -0.04 -10.01
C CYS A 140 4.49 0.82 -11.05
N TRP A 141 5.82 0.94 -10.97
CA TRP A 141 6.62 1.73 -11.90
C TRP A 141 7.02 0.98 -13.18
N THR A 142 6.70 -0.32 -13.30
CA THR A 142 6.87 -1.09 -14.54
C THR A 142 5.52 -1.40 -15.18
N TYR A 143 4.82 -2.42 -14.68
CA TYR A 143 3.50 -2.83 -15.13
C TYR A 143 2.47 -1.70 -15.03
N GLY A 144 2.46 -0.94 -13.93
CA GLY A 144 1.50 0.14 -13.73
C GLY A 144 1.61 1.25 -14.78
N ILE A 145 2.84 1.64 -15.16
CA ILE A 145 3.06 2.56 -16.29
C ILE A 145 2.60 1.92 -17.59
N MET A 146 3.00 0.68 -17.88
CA MET A 146 2.62 -0.01 -19.12
C MET A 146 1.10 -0.15 -19.29
N LEU A 147 0.37 -0.30 -18.18
CA LEU A 147 -1.07 -0.42 -18.13
C LEU A 147 -1.77 0.92 -18.40
N MET A 148 -1.29 2.01 -17.79
CA MET A 148 -1.92 3.33 -17.92
C MET A 148 -1.49 4.09 -19.18
N ASP A 149 -0.22 3.97 -19.59
CA ASP A 149 0.34 4.64 -20.77
C ASP A 149 -0.19 3.98 -22.05
N SER A 150 -1.33 4.49 -22.52
CA SER A 150 -2.06 4.00 -23.68
C SER A 150 -1.47 4.47 -25.02
N ASN A 151 -0.53 5.42 -25.00
CA ASN A 151 0.11 5.99 -26.19
C ASN A 151 1.38 5.21 -26.55
N LYS A 152 1.29 4.44 -27.64
CA LYS A 152 2.39 3.59 -28.15
C LYS A 152 3.66 4.38 -28.51
N GLU A 153 3.56 5.68 -28.78
CA GLU A 153 4.72 6.52 -29.18
C GLU A 153 5.77 6.69 -28.07
N LYS A 154 5.40 6.62 -26.79
CA LYS A 154 6.35 6.75 -25.67
C LYS A 154 7.06 5.45 -25.28
N ARG A 155 6.85 4.34 -26.01
CA ARG A 155 7.54 3.06 -25.77
C ARG A 155 9.01 3.04 -26.19
N LYS A 156 9.49 4.07 -26.90
CA LYS A 156 10.91 4.30 -27.23
C LYS A 156 11.72 4.90 -26.08
N LYS A 157 11.37 4.60 -24.82
CA LYS A 157 12.18 4.99 -23.66
C LYS A 157 13.40 4.09 -23.56
N THR A 158 14.57 4.71 -23.43
CA THR A 158 15.85 4.04 -23.14
C THR A 158 15.78 3.26 -21.83
N LEU A 159 16.69 2.30 -21.63
CA LEU A 159 16.75 1.54 -20.36
C LEU A 159 16.88 2.47 -19.15
N ALA A 160 17.65 3.56 -19.28
CA ALA A 160 17.80 4.59 -18.26
C ALA A 160 16.48 5.29 -17.91
N GLU A 161 15.66 5.64 -18.91
CA GLU A 161 14.34 6.26 -18.69
C GLU A 161 13.29 5.30 -18.12
N ARG A 162 13.50 3.99 -18.28
CA ARG A 162 12.67 2.94 -17.67
C ARG A 162 13.06 2.66 -16.21
N ILE A 163 14.35 2.81 -15.88
CA ILE A 163 14.86 2.58 -14.51
C ILE A 163 14.74 3.82 -13.64
N LYS A 164 14.85 5.03 -14.20
CA LYS A 164 14.76 6.29 -13.44
C LYS A 164 13.53 6.39 -12.51
N PRO A 165 12.32 5.96 -12.91
CA PRO A 165 11.16 5.96 -12.01
C PRO A 165 11.24 4.94 -10.86
N LEU A 166 12.08 3.91 -10.98
CA LEU A 166 12.37 2.94 -9.90
C LEU A 166 13.36 3.51 -8.86
N CYS A 167 14.12 4.55 -9.20
CA CYS A 167 15.04 5.21 -8.26
C CYS A 167 14.28 6.14 -7.29
N THR A 168 13.37 5.58 -6.49
CA THR A 168 12.64 6.31 -5.45
C THR A 168 13.44 6.34 -4.15
N THR A 169 13.24 7.37 -3.32
CA THR A 169 13.80 7.46 -1.97
C THR A 169 13.45 6.24 -1.12
N THR A 170 12.25 5.68 -1.31
CA THR A 170 11.79 4.45 -0.65
C THR A 170 12.68 3.26 -1.02
N ILE A 171 12.99 3.06 -2.31
CA ILE A 171 13.85 1.95 -2.75
C ILE A 171 15.28 2.13 -2.23
N PHE A 172 15.82 3.36 -2.26
CA PHE A 172 17.14 3.63 -1.68
C PHE A 172 17.18 3.34 -0.17
N ALA A 173 16.13 3.70 0.56
CA ALA A 173 16.02 3.39 1.99
C ALA A 173 15.94 1.88 2.27
N ILE A 174 15.24 1.11 1.43
CA ILE A 174 15.18 -0.36 1.55
C ILE A 174 16.55 -0.97 1.30
N ILE A 175 17.26 -0.53 0.25
CA ILE A 175 18.62 -1.03 -0.04
C ILE A 175 19.57 -0.69 1.11
N ALA A 176 19.56 0.56 1.58
CA ALA A 176 20.38 0.99 2.71
C ALA A 176 20.04 0.19 3.98
N GLY A 177 18.76 0.02 4.28
CA GLY A 177 18.28 -0.77 5.41
C GLY A 177 18.71 -2.24 5.33
N LEU A 178 18.56 -2.89 4.18
CA LEU A 178 19.04 -4.27 3.98
C LEU A 178 20.54 -4.38 4.19
N VAL A 179 21.33 -3.45 3.64
CA VAL A 179 22.78 -3.41 3.87
C VAL A 179 23.07 -3.31 5.36
N MET A 180 22.41 -2.40 6.08
CA MET A 180 22.59 -2.24 7.53
C MET A 180 22.22 -3.50 8.32
N TYR A 181 21.09 -4.13 7.98
CA TYR A 181 20.63 -5.36 8.63
C TYR A 181 21.61 -6.53 8.43
N PHE A 182 22.05 -6.79 7.19
CA PHE A 182 22.95 -7.91 6.89
C PHE A 182 24.40 -7.68 7.34
N SER A 183 24.86 -6.43 7.35
CA SER A 183 26.21 -6.08 7.84
C SER A 183 26.27 -5.87 9.35
N GLY A 184 25.13 -5.79 10.03
CA GLY A 184 25.04 -5.44 11.45
C GLY A 184 25.39 -3.98 11.76
N ILE A 185 25.43 -3.09 10.76
CA ILE A 185 25.71 -1.66 10.97
C ILE A 185 24.53 -1.03 11.71
N LYS A 186 24.80 -0.59 12.95
CA LYS A 186 23.84 0.15 13.78
C LYS A 186 24.13 1.65 13.72
N LEU A 187 23.06 2.44 13.70
CA LEU A 187 23.15 3.88 13.85
C LEU A 187 23.59 4.24 15.28
N PRO A 188 24.41 5.30 15.46
CA PRO A 188 24.65 5.88 16.78
C PRO A 188 23.32 6.23 17.45
N LYS A 189 23.22 6.00 18.77
CA LYS A 189 21.98 6.13 19.53
C LYS A 189 21.22 7.44 19.24
N THR A 190 21.90 8.58 19.22
CA THR A 190 21.28 9.89 18.94
C THR A 190 20.67 9.98 17.55
N ILE A 191 21.36 9.42 16.53
CA ILE A 191 20.85 9.39 15.16
C ILE A 191 19.66 8.43 15.10
N ASN A 192 19.78 7.25 15.70
CA ASN A 192 18.69 6.27 15.73
C ASN A 192 17.41 6.85 16.32
N THR A 193 17.51 7.45 17.51
CA THR A 193 16.36 8.10 18.17
C THR A 193 15.76 9.21 17.31
N THR A 194 16.57 9.97 16.58
CA THR A 194 16.07 10.99 15.63
C THR A 194 15.29 10.36 14.48
N VAL A 195 15.83 9.28 13.90
CA VAL A 195 15.17 8.51 12.83
C VAL A 195 13.86 7.91 13.35
N ASP A 196 13.84 7.37 14.57
CA ASP A 196 12.65 6.80 15.20
C ASP A 196 11.54 7.84 15.43
N TYR A 197 11.89 9.05 15.88
CA TYR A 197 10.92 10.15 15.99
C TYR A 197 10.30 10.50 14.64
N ILE A 198 11.12 10.60 13.59
CA ILE A 198 10.62 10.87 12.24
C ILE A 198 9.75 9.70 11.74
N ALA A 199 10.18 8.46 11.95
CA ALA A 199 9.45 7.25 11.59
C ALA A 199 8.07 7.18 12.26
N SER A 200 7.97 7.59 13.53
CA SER A 200 6.72 7.58 14.29
C SER A 200 5.63 8.48 13.70
N MET A 201 6.01 9.49 12.90
CA MET A 201 5.06 10.35 12.18
C MET A 201 4.34 9.64 11.02
N ASN A 202 4.80 8.45 10.59
CA ASN A 202 4.30 7.81 9.38
C ASN A 202 2.80 7.56 9.43
N THR A 203 2.31 6.87 10.46
CA THR A 203 0.88 6.55 10.62
C THR A 203 -0.01 7.80 10.60
N PRO A 204 0.19 8.80 11.49
CA PRO A 204 -0.69 9.96 11.52
C PRO A 204 -0.65 10.77 10.22
N LEU A 205 0.53 11.06 9.67
CA LEU A 205 0.63 11.86 8.45
C LEU A 205 0.08 11.12 7.23
N ALA A 206 0.33 9.81 7.08
CA ALA A 206 -0.20 9.01 5.98
C ALA A 206 -1.74 8.96 5.99
N MET A 207 -2.35 8.85 7.17
CA MET A 207 -3.81 8.88 7.32
C MET A 207 -4.40 10.26 7.07
N ILE A 208 -3.77 11.33 7.57
CA ILE A 208 -4.17 12.71 7.26
C ILE A 208 -4.13 12.96 5.75
N VAL A 209 -3.05 12.57 5.07
CA VAL A 209 -2.91 12.68 3.61
C VAL A 209 -4.01 11.91 2.89
N SER A 210 -4.29 10.67 3.32
CA SER A 210 -5.39 9.87 2.75
C SER A 210 -6.75 10.56 2.92
N GLY A 211 -6.98 11.22 4.05
CA GLY A 211 -8.19 12.00 4.32
C GLY A 211 -8.34 13.22 3.42
N ILE A 212 -7.23 13.91 3.16
CA ILE A 212 -7.17 15.02 2.20
C ILE A 212 -7.55 14.52 0.80
N TYR A 213 -7.02 13.37 0.35
CA TYR A 213 -7.39 12.78 -0.95
C TYR A 213 -8.89 12.44 -1.02
N ILE A 214 -9.47 11.87 0.04
CA ILE A 214 -10.92 11.59 0.09
C ILE A 214 -11.74 12.89 0.05
N ALA A 215 -11.27 13.95 0.70
CA ALA A 215 -11.96 15.24 0.70
C ALA A 215 -12.01 15.93 -0.67
N GLN A 216 -11.10 15.57 -1.57
CA GLN A 216 -11.08 16.02 -2.97
C GLN A 216 -11.97 15.20 -3.88
N SER A 217 -12.27 13.96 -3.47
CA SER A 217 -13.17 13.07 -4.20
C SER A 217 -14.62 13.53 -4.08
N ASP A 218 -15.39 13.31 -5.15
CA ASP A 218 -16.84 13.41 -5.08
C ASP A 218 -17.41 12.11 -4.49
N ILE A 219 -17.51 12.09 -3.15
CA ILE A 219 -17.98 10.94 -2.37
C ILE A 219 -19.38 10.54 -2.83
N LEU A 220 -20.30 11.49 -3.00
CA LEU A 220 -21.68 11.19 -3.39
C LEU A 220 -21.74 10.51 -4.77
N ALA A 221 -20.93 10.97 -5.72
CA ALA A 221 -20.82 10.32 -7.02
C ALA A 221 -20.20 8.92 -6.92
N ALA A 222 -19.23 8.69 -6.03
CA ALA A 222 -18.65 7.36 -5.79
C ALA A 222 -19.72 6.34 -5.35
N PHE A 223 -20.58 6.73 -4.40
CA PHE A 223 -21.64 5.87 -3.85
C PHE A 223 -22.81 5.62 -4.82
N LYS A 224 -22.97 6.43 -5.88
CA LYS A 224 -24.02 6.26 -6.89
C LYS A 224 -23.66 5.26 -7.99
N LYS A 225 -22.40 4.85 -8.11
CA LYS A 225 -21.93 4.02 -9.21
C LYS A 225 -21.83 2.55 -8.80
N LEU A 226 -22.79 1.73 -9.22
CA LEU A 226 -22.80 0.28 -8.99
C LEU A 226 -21.48 -0.42 -9.38
N ARG A 227 -20.87 0.06 -10.47
CA ARG A 227 -19.58 -0.42 -10.96
C ARG A 227 -18.44 -0.26 -9.95
N VAL A 228 -18.43 0.82 -9.16
CA VAL A 228 -17.39 1.06 -8.15
C VAL A 228 -17.52 0.06 -7.00
N TYR A 229 -18.74 -0.34 -6.63
CA TYR A 229 -18.97 -1.41 -5.65
C TYR A 229 -18.45 -2.75 -6.16
N PHE A 230 -18.68 -3.09 -7.43
CA PHE A 230 -18.16 -4.33 -8.02
C PHE A 230 -16.63 -4.40 -7.96
N LEU A 231 -15.94 -3.31 -8.32
CA LEU A 231 -14.48 -3.22 -8.23
C LEU A 231 -14.00 -3.30 -6.78
N THR A 232 -14.72 -2.64 -5.86
CA THR A 232 -14.42 -2.67 -4.43
C THR A 232 -14.56 -4.07 -3.85
N PHE A 233 -15.63 -4.79 -4.21
CA PHE A 233 -15.86 -6.18 -3.81
C PHE A 233 -14.72 -7.08 -4.28
N ILE A 234 -14.27 -6.92 -5.53
CA ILE A 234 -13.14 -7.69 -6.06
C ILE A 234 -11.85 -7.35 -5.30
N LYS A 235 -11.53 -6.07 -5.14
CA LYS A 235 -10.27 -5.61 -4.53
C LYS A 235 -10.17 -5.93 -3.04
N CYS A 236 -11.25 -5.78 -2.30
CA CYS A 236 -11.26 -5.86 -0.84
C CYS A 236 -11.62 -7.24 -0.30
N LEU A 237 -12.27 -8.10 -1.10
CA LEU A 237 -12.66 -9.45 -0.68
C LEU A 237 -12.12 -10.54 -1.60
N ILE A 238 -12.45 -10.51 -2.89
CA ILE A 238 -12.08 -11.63 -3.80
C ILE A 238 -10.57 -11.81 -3.91
N ILE A 239 -9.82 -10.75 -4.21
CA ILE A 239 -8.36 -10.83 -4.36
C ILE A 239 -7.68 -11.31 -3.06
N PRO A 240 -7.95 -10.72 -1.87
CA PRO A 240 -7.38 -11.19 -0.61
C PRO A 240 -7.76 -12.62 -0.26
N LEU A 241 -9.00 -13.04 -0.51
CA LEU A 241 -9.46 -14.40 -0.20
C LEU A 241 -8.83 -15.45 -1.12
N ILE A 242 -8.69 -15.17 -2.43
CA ILE A 242 -7.95 -16.07 -3.32
C ILE A 242 -6.49 -16.15 -2.88
N TYR A 243 -5.86 -15.01 -2.55
CA TYR A 243 -4.49 -15.00 -2.06
C TYR A 243 -4.34 -15.82 -0.77
N MET A 244 -5.27 -15.66 0.18
CA MET A 244 -5.32 -16.44 1.41
C MET A 244 -5.36 -17.95 1.12
N LEU A 245 -6.22 -18.39 0.20
CA LEU A 245 -6.29 -19.80 -0.22
C LEU A 245 -4.96 -20.31 -0.80
N CYS A 246 -4.25 -19.48 -1.56
CA CYS A 246 -2.95 -19.84 -2.11
C CYS A 246 -1.84 -19.98 -1.05
N ILE A 247 -1.88 -19.20 0.04
CA ILE A 247 -0.82 -19.16 1.05
C ILE A 247 -1.04 -20.09 2.24
N ILE A 248 -2.28 -20.58 2.46
CA ILE A 248 -2.62 -21.56 3.52
C ILE A 248 -1.70 -22.80 3.51
N PRO A 249 -1.48 -23.50 2.37
CA PRO A 249 -0.71 -24.74 2.39
C PRO A 249 0.81 -24.53 2.52
N LEU A 250 1.29 -23.29 2.42
CA LEU A 250 2.73 -22.99 2.42
C LEU A 250 3.27 -22.97 3.85
N PRO A 251 4.41 -23.61 4.15
CA PRO A 251 5.03 -23.59 5.47
C PRO A 251 5.75 -22.25 5.70
N LEU A 252 4.98 -21.24 6.13
CA LEU A 252 5.42 -19.87 6.31
C LEU A 252 5.30 -19.47 7.78
N ASP A 253 6.20 -18.59 8.22
CA ASP A 253 6.04 -17.88 9.49
C ASP A 253 4.68 -17.16 9.55
N TYR A 254 4.07 -17.18 10.74
CA TYR A 254 2.74 -16.60 10.97
C TYR A 254 2.73 -15.09 10.71
N THR A 255 3.75 -14.38 11.21
CA THR A 255 3.85 -12.93 11.09
C THR A 255 4.04 -12.53 9.63
N LEU A 256 4.89 -13.24 8.89
CA LEU A 256 5.07 -13.05 7.45
C LEU A 256 3.76 -13.28 6.69
N ARG A 257 3.12 -14.45 6.92
CA ARG A 257 1.89 -14.84 6.22
C ARG A 257 0.77 -13.81 6.44
N MET A 258 0.56 -13.40 7.69
CA MET A 258 -0.47 -12.43 8.03
C MET A 258 -0.13 -11.02 7.55
N SER A 259 1.14 -10.60 7.59
CA SER A 259 1.58 -9.30 7.06
C SER A 259 1.30 -9.19 5.55
N MET A 260 1.62 -10.23 4.78
CA MET A 260 1.33 -10.26 3.34
C MET A 260 -0.19 -10.22 3.07
N LEU A 261 -0.97 -10.98 3.83
CA LEU A 261 -2.43 -10.97 3.70
C LEU A 261 -3.05 -9.61 4.04
N ILE A 262 -2.57 -8.93 5.08
CA ILE A 262 -3.02 -7.58 5.45
C ILE A 262 -2.67 -6.58 4.34
N CYS A 263 -1.45 -6.62 3.80
CA CYS A 263 -1.05 -5.79 2.65
C CYS A 263 -1.98 -6.00 1.43
N MET A 264 -2.36 -7.24 1.16
CA MET A 264 -3.27 -7.59 0.07
C MET A 264 -4.71 -7.10 0.34
N SER A 265 -5.14 -7.13 1.61
CA SER A 265 -6.46 -6.71 2.07
C SER A 265 -6.65 -5.18 2.10
N CYS A 266 -5.56 -4.43 2.07
CA CYS A 266 -5.59 -2.97 2.01
C CYS A 266 -6.40 -2.46 0.80
N PRO A 267 -7.04 -1.27 0.91
CA PRO A 267 -7.81 -0.67 -0.18
C PRO A 267 -6.92 -0.33 -1.37
N THR A 268 -7.51 0.20 -2.45
CA THR A 268 -6.76 0.69 -3.60
C THR A 268 -5.71 1.73 -3.19
N ALA A 269 -4.55 1.72 -3.85
CA ALA A 269 -3.47 2.67 -3.58
C ALA A 269 -3.87 4.13 -3.88
N ALA A 270 -3.49 5.06 -3.01
CA ALA A 270 -3.71 6.50 -3.24
C ALA A 270 -3.02 7.00 -4.53
N ASN A 271 -1.91 6.36 -4.93
CA ASN A 271 -1.18 6.71 -6.14
C ASN A 271 -1.94 6.38 -7.45
N THR A 272 -3.09 5.71 -7.40
CA THR A 272 -3.91 5.46 -8.59
C THR A 272 -4.30 6.78 -9.28
N MET A 273 -4.71 7.80 -8.52
CA MET A 273 -5.08 9.11 -9.08
C MET A 273 -3.86 9.81 -9.71
N LEU A 274 -2.71 9.76 -9.03
CA LEU A 274 -1.45 10.32 -9.55
C LEU A 274 -1.05 9.69 -10.89
N PHE A 275 -1.12 8.36 -10.98
CA PHE A 275 -0.78 7.65 -12.21
C PHE A 275 -1.81 7.93 -13.32
N ALA A 276 -3.10 7.98 -12.99
CA ALA A 276 -4.14 8.29 -13.96
C ALA A 276 -3.94 9.69 -14.55
N ASN A 277 -3.72 10.70 -13.69
CA ASN A 277 -3.43 12.06 -14.13
C ASN A 277 -2.17 12.14 -15.01
N ARG A 278 -1.09 11.46 -14.60
CA ARG A 278 0.23 11.56 -15.27
C ARG A 278 0.31 10.79 -16.58
N PHE A 279 -0.38 9.65 -16.70
CA PHE A 279 -0.23 8.72 -17.82
C PHE A 279 -1.49 8.60 -18.70
N GLY A 280 -2.47 9.50 -18.52
CA GLY A 280 -3.67 9.57 -19.38
C GLY A 280 -4.76 8.55 -19.02
N GLY A 281 -4.83 8.15 -17.75
CA GLY A 281 -5.94 7.38 -17.19
C GLY A 281 -7.10 8.28 -16.72
N ASP A 282 -8.14 7.64 -16.19
CA ASP A 282 -9.36 8.28 -15.68
C ASP A 282 -9.21 8.60 -14.18
N GLU A 283 -8.65 9.77 -13.87
CA GLU A 283 -8.40 10.20 -12.49
C GLU A 283 -9.66 10.17 -11.62
N LYS A 284 -10.82 10.58 -12.18
CA LYS A 284 -12.09 10.57 -11.45
C LYS A 284 -12.51 9.16 -11.08
N GLN A 285 -12.40 8.21 -12.00
CA GLN A 285 -12.72 6.81 -11.72
C GLN A 285 -11.77 6.21 -10.67
N GLY A 286 -10.47 6.52 -10.76
CA GLY A 286 -9.49 6.14 -9.74
C GLY A 286 -9.86 6.67 -8.35
N SER A 287 -10.24 7.95 -8.26
CA SER A 287 -10.68 8.59 -7.01
C SER A 287 -11.92 7.92 -6.41
N TYR A 288 -12.90 7.54 -7.23
CA TYR A 288 -14.10 6.84 -6.75
C TYR A 288 -13.78 5.47 -6.15
N VAL A 289 -12.95 4.67 -6.83
CA VAL A 289 -12.55 3.34 -6.34
C VAL A 289 -11.70 3.47 -5.08
N PHE A 290 -10.74 4.39 -5.06
CA PHE A 290 -9.94 4.69 -3.86
C PHE A 290 -10.82 5.06 -2.66
N THR A 291 -11.78 5.97 -2.86
CA THR A 291 -12.70 6.43 -1.81
C THR A 291 -13.51 5.26 -1.26
N LEU A 292 -14.19 4.52 -2.14
CA LEU A 292 -15.11 3.47 -1.70
C LEU A 292 -14.36 2.30 -1.06
N THR A 293 -13.24 1.87 -1.64
CA THR A 293 -12.40 0.82 -1.03
C THR A 293 -11.86 1.25 0.33
N THR A 294 -11.42 2.50 0.48
CA THR A 294 -10.90 2.99 1.77
C THR A 294 -11.99 3.01 2.84
N LEU A 295 -13.19 3.51 2.54
CA LEU A 295 -14.30 3.53 3.49
C LEU A 295 -14.77 2.11 3.87
N ILE A 296 -14.90 1.22 2.87
CA ILE A 296 -15.36 -0.16 3.09
C ILE A 296 -14.28 -1.03 3.76
N SER A 297 -13.00 -0.68 3.60
CA SER A 297 -11.87 -1.40 4.23
C SER A 297 -11.96 -1.48 5.74
N VAL A 298 -12.72 -0.57 6.36
CA VAL A 298 -12.99 -0.58 7.80
C VAL A 298 -13.60 -1.91 8.25
N ALA A 299 -14.48 -2.48 7.43
CA ALA A 299 -15.10 -3.76 7.70
C ALA A 299 -14.37 -4.92 7.01
N THR A 300 -13.89 -4.73 5.77
CA THR A 300 -13.36 -5.86 4.99
C THR A 300 -12.00 -6.35 5.48
N ILE A 301 -11.12 -5.48 5.98
CA ILE A 301 -9.81 -5.92 6.49
C ILE A 301 -9.99 -6.81 7.74
N PRO A 302 -10.72 -6.38 8.79
CA PRO A 302 -11.00 -7.25 9.93
C PRO A 302 -11.71 -8.54 9.52
N LEU A 303 -12.63 -8.48 8.56
CA LEU A 303 -13.34 -9.66 8.05
C LEU A 303 -12.41 -10.68 7.40
N VAL A 304 -11.53 -10.25 6.47
CA VAL A 304 -10.56 -11.14 5.82
C VAL A 304 -9.63 -11.77 6.85
N VAL A 305 -9.14 -10.99 7.81
CA VAL A 305 -8.26 -11.51 8.87
C VAL A 305 -9.00 -12.43 9.84
N PHE A 306 -10.28 -12.15 10.12
CA PHE A 306 -11.12 -13.05 10.91
C PHE A 306 -11.30 -14.40 10.21
N ILE A 307 -11.60 -14.40 8.92
CA ILE A 307 -11.71 -15.62 8.10
C ILE A 307 -10.37 -16.36 8.09
N ALA A 308 -9.26 -15.64 7.90
CA ALA A 308 -7.92 -16.21 7.92
C ALA A 308 -7.63 -16.96 9.22
N GLY A 309 -8.08 -16.46 10.37
CA GLY A 309 -7.88 -17.09 11.68
C GLY A 309 -8.50 -18.48 11.85
N PHE A 310 -9.39 -18.92 10.95
CA PHE A 310 -9.91 -20.30 10.96
C PHE A 310 -8.98 -21.29 10.24
N PHE A 311 -8.17 -20.82 9.30
CA PHE A 311 -7.34 -21.66 8.43
C PHE A 311 -5.84 -21.50 8.70
N ILE A 312 -5.43 -20.30 9.09
CA ILE A 312 -4.05 -19.91 9.38
C ILE A 312 -3.87 -19.97 10.89
N LYS A 313 -3.19 -21.03 11.34
CA LYS A 313 -2.68 -21.19 12.70
C LYS A 313 -1.21 -20.81 12.76
#